data_AF-A0A946HVF6-F1
#
_entry.id   AF-A0A946HVF6-F1
#
_cell.length_a   1.000
_cell.length_b   1.000
_cell.length_c   1.000
_cell.angle_alpha   90.00
_cell.angle_beta   90.00
_cell.angle_gamma   90.00
#
_symmetry.space_group_name_H-M   'P 1'
#
loop_
_entity.id
_entity.type
_entity.pdbx_description
1 polymer ?
#
loop_
_entity_poly.entity_id
_entity_poly.type
_entity_poly.pdbx_seq_one_letter_code
_entity_poly.pdbx_strand_id
1 'polypeptide(L)'
;MPALISEIDPASDNFARNSAAMMALLDDVRLLEGRVRAYSERARPRFEGRGQLLPRDRINLLLDRGTPFVELSTLAGLGMHDDDGDE
;
A
#
# COMPACT_ATOMS: atom_id res chain seq x y z
N MET A 1 27.17 16.27 -13.68
CA MET A 1 26.92 14.86 -14.09
C MET A 1 26.40 14.90 -15.52
N PRO A 2 26.91 14.06 -16.44
CA PRO A 2 26.36 13.99 -17.79
C PRO A 2 24.93 13.41 -17.76
N ALA A 3 24.08 13.86 -18.67
CA ALA A 3 22.73 13.35 -18.81
C ALA A 3 22.76 11.91 -19.35
N LEU A 4 21.90 11.05 -18.80
CA LEU A 4 21.66 9.72 -19.35
C LEU A 4 20.69 9.83 -20.53
N ILE A 5 21.01 9.15 -21.63
CA ILE A 5 20.14 9.03 -22.80
C ILE A 5 19.46 7.67 -22.74
N SER A 6 18.13 7.66 -22.60
CA SER A 6 17.35 6.43 -22.60
C SER A 6 17.22 5.89 -24.03
N GLU A 7 17.47 4.59 -24.21
CA GLU A 7 17.23 3.87 -25.47
C GLU A 7 15.83 3.21 -25.52
N ILE A 8 15.05 3.35 -24.44
CA ILE A 8 13.68 2.82 -24.38
C ILE A 8 12.75 3.69 -25.24
N ASP A 9 11.97 3.04 -26.10
CA ASP A 9 10.84 3.64 -26.82
C ASP A 9 9.52 3.40 -26.06
N PRO A 10 8.92 4.45 -25.46
CA PRO A 10 7.64 4.33 -24.73
C PRO A 10 6.43 4.03 -25.61
N ALA A 11 6.52 4.22 -26.92
CA ALA A 11 5.42 3.93 -27.87
C ALA A 11 5.47 2.50 -28.42
N SER A 12 6.51 1.73 -28.08
CA SER A 12 6.68 0.37 -28.57
C SER A 12 5.72 -0.62 -27.89
N ASP A 13 5.30 -1.66 -28.63
CA ASP A 13 4.47 -2.75 -28.09
C ASP A 13 5.15 -3.47 -26.92
N ASN A 14 6.48 -3.61 -26.96
CA ASN A 14 7.24 -4.21 -25.87
C ASN A 14 7.18 -3.38 -24.59
N PHE A 15 7.28 -2.05 -24.69
CA PHE A 15 7.10 -1.18 -23.53
C PHE A 15 5.68 -1.31 -22.96
N ALA A 16 4.67 -1.29 -23.82
CA ALA A 16 3.27 -1.44 -23.41
C ALA A 16 3.03 -2.77 -22.66
N ARG A 17 3.56 -3.88 -23.18
CA ARG A 17 3.49 -5.20 -22.53
C ARG A 17 4.19 -5.24 -21.17
N ASN A 18 5.39 -4.70 -21.09
CA ASN A 18 6.16 -4.67 -19.84
C ASN A 18 5.47 -3.78 -18.78
N SER A 19 4.97 -2.61 -19.20
CA SER A 19 4.21 -1.73 -18.32
C SER A 19 2.95 -2.41 -17.81
N ALA A 20 2.18 -3.08 -18.67
CA ALA A 20 0.97 -3.79 -18.28
C ALA A 20 1.26 -4.91 -17.26
N ALA A 21 2.31 -5.70 -17.49
CA ALA A 21 2.72 -6.76 -16.57
C ALA A 21 3.16 -6.21 -15.20
N MET A 22 3.94 -5.13 -15.17
CA MET A 22 4.37 -4.50 -13.91
C MET A 22 3.18 -3.88 -13.17
N MET A 23 2.27 -3.22 -13.88
CA MET A 23 1.07 -2.64 -13.27
C MET A 23 0.19 -3.71 -12.61
N ALA A 24 0.02 -4.88 -13.24
CA ALA A 24 -0.72 -6.00 -12.64
C ALA A 24 -0.10 -6.45 -11.31
N LEU A 25 1.23 -6.58 -11.24
CA LEU A 25 1.92 -6.93 -9.99
C LEU A 25 1.78 -5.86 -8.91
N LEU A 26 1.81 -4.57 -9.29
CA LEU A 26 1.60 -3.48 -8.36
C LEU A 26 0.16 -3.45 -7.83
N ASP A 27 -0.81 -3.80 -8.67
CA ASP A 27 -2.21 -3.88 -8.27
C ASP A 27 -2.43 -5.02 -7.28
N ASP A 28 -1.76 -6.18 -7.45
CA ASP A 28 -1.78 -7.27 -6.47
C ASP A 28 -1.24 -6.83 -5.10
N VAL A 29 -0.12 -6.10 -5.08
CA VAL A 29 0.45 -5.54 -3.84
C VAL A 29 -0.53 -4.57 -3.18
N ARG A 30 -1.10 -3.64 -3.96
CA ARG A 30 -2.07 -2.66 -3.45
C ARG A 30 -3.34 -3.31 -2.93
N LEU A 31 -3.78 -4.40 -3.55
CA LEU A 31 -4.92 -5.20 -3.09
C LEU A 31 -4.66 -5.78 -1.70
N LEU A 32 -3.48 -6.38 -1.50
CA LEU A 32 -3.09 -6.93 -0.20
C LEU A 32 -2.99 -5.85 0.88
N GLU A 33 -2.37 -4.71 0.57
CA GLU A 33 -2.35 -3.56 1.50
C GLU A 33 -3.76 -3.05 1.84
N GLY A 34 -4.65 -3.05 0.84
CA GLY A 34 -6.06 -2.72 1.01
C GLY A 34 -6.79 -3.68 1.95
N ARG A 35 -6.51 -4.99 1.86
CA ARG A 35 -7.08 -6.00 2.78
C ARG A 35 -6.64 -5.76 4.22
N VAL A 36 -5.35 -5.52 4.45
CA VAL A 36 -4.82 -5.19 5.80
C VAL A 36 -5.51 -3.95 6.38
N ARG A 37 -5.72 -2.91 5.57
CA ARG A 37 -6.44 -1.70 5.99
C ARG A 37 -7.90 -2.01 6.33
N ALA A 38 -8.60 -2.73 5.45
CA ALA A 38 -10.00 -3.10 5.65
C ALA A 38 -10.19 -3.97 6.89
N TYR A 39 -9.27 -4.89 7.16
CA TYR A 39 -9.27 -5.71 8.36
C TYR A 39 -9.15 -4.85 9.62
N SER A 40 -8.17 -3.94 9.67
CA SER A 40 -7.99 -3.01 10.79
C SER A 40 -9.24 -2.15 11.04
N GLU A 41 -9.92 -1.76 9.97
CA GLU A 41 -11.15 -0.96 10.01
C GLU A 41 -12.32 -1.70 10.67
N ARG A 42 -12.37 -3.05 10.59
CA ARG A 42 -13.42 -3.86 11.27
C ARG A 42 -13.41 -3.64 12.78
N ALA A 43 -12.29 -3.24 13.37
CA ALA A 43 -12.19 -2.93 14.79
C ALA A 43 -12.77 -1.56 15.18
N ARG A 44 -13.14 -0.69 14.22
CA ARG A 44 -13.63 0.68 14.48
C ARG A 44 -14.72 0.75 15.55
N PRO A 45 -15.82 -0.04 15.49
CA PRO A 45 -16.89 0.05 16.49
C PRO A 45 -16.40 -0.22 17.92
N ARG A 46 -15.41 -1.11 18.08
CA ARG A 46 -14.80 -1.44 19.37
C ARG A 46 -13.95 -0.29 19.92
N PHE A 47 -13.24 0.43 19.07
CA PHE A 47 -12.44 1.60 19.46
C PHE A 47 -13.36 2.78 19.80
N GLU A 48 -14.34 3.07 18.95
CA GLU A 48 -15.30 4.15 19.16
C GLU A 48 -16.15 3.94 20.40
N GLY A 49 -16.59 2.70 20.68
CA GLY A 49 -17.30 2.36 21.92
C GLY A 49 -16.49 2.62 23.20
N ARG A 50 -15.16 2.79 23.09
CA ARG A 50 -14.26 3.17 24.20
C ARG A 50 -13.81 4.64 24.12
N GLY A 51 -14.35 5.43 23.18
CA GLY A 51 -13.91 6.80 22.93
C GLY A 51 -12.47 6.89 22.39
N GLN A 52 -11.99 5.85 21.72
CA GLN A 52 -10.63 5.78 21.16
C GLN A 52 -10.63 5.92 19.64
N LEU A 53 -9.53 6.46 19.11
CA LEU A 53 -9.25 6.51 17.67
C LEU A 53 -8.58 5.21 17.20
N LEU A 54 -8.78 4.84 15.94
CA LEU A 54 -7.98 3.79 15.30
C LEU A 54 -6.51 4.21 15.18
N PRO A 55 -5.57 3.26 15.13
CA PRO A 55 -4.15 3.57 14.97
C PRO A 55 -3.84 4.46 13.75
N ARG A 56 -4.46 4.20 12.59
CA ARG A 56 -4.25 5.01 11.38
C ARG A 56 -4.83 6.42 11.50
N ASP A 57 -5.97 6.57 12.19
CA ASP A 57 -6.55 7.88 12.49
C ASP A 57 -5.62 8.70 13.41
N ARG A 58 -4.96 8.05 14.37
CA ARG A 58 -3.95 8.71 15.24
C ARG A 58 -2.76 9.23 14.43
N ILE A 59 -2.23 8.43 13.50
CA ILE A 59 -1.13 8.85 12.61
C ILE A 59 -1.56 10.02 11.75
N ASN A 60 -2.75 9.97 11.14
CA ASN A 60 -3.27 11.05 10.29
C ASN A 60 -3.44 12.38 11.04
N LEU A 61 -3.77 12.35 12.33
CA LEU A 61 -3.87 13.56 13.16
C LEU A 61 -2.52 14.04 13.71
N LEU A 62 -1.54 13.14 13.81
CA LEU A 62 -0.19 13.46 14.28
C LEU A 62 0.65 14.14 13.19
N LEU A 63 0.43 13.76 11.92
CA LEU A 63 1.16 14.30 10.78
C LEU A 63 0.68 15.70 10.40
N ASP A 64 1.60 16.51 9.91
CA ASP A 64 1.28 17.82 9.33
C ASP A 64 0.46 17.64 8.06
N ARG A 65 -0.59 18.45 7.92
CA ARG A 65 -1.53 18.36 6.80
C ARG A 65 -0.82 18.55 5.46
N GLY A 66 -1.01 17.58 4.57
CA GLY A 66 -0.43 17.61 3.22
C GLY A 66 1.04 17.19 3.13
N THR A 67 1.67 16.80 4.25
CA THR A 67 3.02 16.24 4.19
C THR A 67 3.01 14.82 3.62
N PRO A 68 4.00 14.45 2.78
CA PRO A 68 4.14 13.09 2.31
C PRO A 68 4.51 12.18 3.48
N PHE A 69 3.93 10.98 3.49
CA PHE A 69 4.20 9.94 4.47
C PHE A 69 4.64 8.67 3.76
N VAL A 70 5.72 8.05 4.25
CA VAL A 70 6.23 6.78 3.73
C VAL A 70 6.00 5.71 4.79
N GLU A 71 5.09 4.79 4.48
CA GLU A 71 4.86 3.60 5.31
C GLU A 71 6.02 2.61 5.13
N LEU A 72 6.41 1.94 6.22
CA LEU A 72 7.47 0.94 6.21
C LEU A 72 6.85 -0.45 6.41
N SER A 73 7.24 -1.39 5.56
CA SER A 73 6.91 -2.82 5.70
C SER A 73 5.40 -3.09 5.86
N THR A 74 4.58 -2.56 4.95
CA THR A 74 3.10 -2.62 4.99
C THR A 74 2.53 -4.05 4.97
N LEU A 75 3.30 -5.01 4.47
CA LEU A 75 2.96 -6.44 4.37
C LEU A 75 3.84 -7.32 5.29
N ALA A 76 4.38 -6.76 6.38
CA ALA A 76 5.20 -7.53 7.32
C ALA A 76 4.40 -8.74 7.87
N GLY A 77 5.00 -9.93 7.78
CA GLY A 77 4.40 -11.17 8.29
C GLY A 77 3.44 -11.88 7.32
N LEU A 78 3.22 -11.34 6.11
CA LEU A 78 2.38 -12.00 5.10
C LEU A 78 2.87 -13.43 4.82
N GLY A 79 1.99 -14.42 4.99
CA GLY A 79 2.29 -15.84 4.75
C GLY A 79 3.30 -16.48 5.70
N MET A 80 3.61 -15.84 6.85
CA MET A 80 4.53 -16.40 7.86
C MET A 80 3.81 -17.11 9.02
N HIS A 81 2.48 -17.09 9.03
CA HIS A 81 1.59 -17.83 9.95
C HIS A 81 0.46 -18.48 9.13
N ASP A 82 -0.31 -19.44 9.68
CA ASP A 82 -1.49 -20.08 9.05
C ASP A 82 -2.65 -19.09 8.74
N ASP A 83 -2.34 -17.80 8.69
CA ASP A 83 -3.23 -16.69 8.44
C ASP A 83 -3.04 -16.25 6.98
N ASP A 84 -3.99 -16.64 6.14
CA ASP A 84 -4.06 -16.31 4.72
C ASP A 84 -4.46 -14.83 4.49
N GLY A 85 -4.43 -14.00 5.53
CA GLY A 85 -4.87 -12.59 5.50
C GLY A 85 -6.39 -12.44 5.55
N ASP A 86 -7.10 -13.50 5.96
CA ASP A 86 -8.52 -13.51 6.24
C ASP A 86 -8.84 -13.30 7.74
N GLU A 87 -7.83 -13.41 8.61
CA GLU A 87 -7.95 -13.27 10.07
C GLU A 87 -7.34 -12.03 10.69
#